data_AF-A0A9W8DDZ9-F1
#
_entry.id   AF-A0A9W8DDZ9-F1
#
_cell.length_a   1.000
_cell.length_b   1.000
_cell.length_c   1.000
_cell.angle_alpha   90.00
_cell.angle_beta   90.00
_cell.angle_gamma   90.00
#
_symmetry.space_group_name_H-M   'P 1'
#
loop_
_entity.id
_entity.type
_entity.pdbx_description
1 polymer ?
#
loop_
_entity_poly.entity_id
_entity_poly.type
_entity_poly.pdbx_seq_one_letter_code
_entity_poly.pdbx_strand_id
1 'polypeptide(L)'
;MSNSQPPIPQRRTNSSPMTMVDRLRLCAFIMFFVGHAFVMNMCQLAVCPWLKLLSPTLDRKFNQQVECWFCTTLLAATSIWAPTKLVLTGDRDLVESSSGSAATSNMDLYSWLAPAIEHGCMIISNHQTYFDWIIIWIVSYCVRCHGYMKIILKAELKHVPVFGWGMQFLDFIFLKRKWADDKQTFTDHMQRIVAHTDPAWLLIFPEGTVICEKRTAISDKYAEKMGLRRPEHTLLPRVSGSRVCLSQLRPRIQYLYDFTIAYEGLKAGDIPEDEYGLVSMYGKCVYPREIHIHIKKYPVADIPDDEEGFSKWMHNVFVEKDKRMAKYYELGHFPRDSTEDDSIPQGSPVMQVAKPAAADNLPLEMLWMWAQFIAIMLPAWHVYGTALSAMASAVSAIW
;
A
#
# COMPACT_ATOMS: atom_id res chain seq x y z
N MET A 1 1.33 51.59 24.83
CA MET A 1 0.46 50.43 24.63
C MET A 1 1.19 49.47 23.70
N SER A 2 1.70 48.35 24.22
CA SER A 2 2.40 47.36 23.40
C SER A 2 1.39 46.64 22.51
N ASN A 3 1.57 46.76 21.18
CA ASN A 3 0.90 45.92 20.20
C ASN A 3 1.44 44.49 20.32
N SER A 4 0.89 43.69 21.24
CA SER A 4 1.05 42.23 21.16
C SER A 4 0.08 41.73 20.10
N GLN A 5 0.61 41.41 18.91
CA GLN A 5 -0.15 40.61 17.95
C GLN A 5 -0.62 39.32 18.65
N PRO A 6 -1.86 38.85 18.40
CA PRO A 6 -2.31 37.59 18.96
C PRO A 6 -1.35 36.49 18.52
N PRO A 7 -0.98 35.54 19.41
CA PRO A 7 -0.08 34.46 19.06
C PRO A 7 -0.66 33.71 17.86
N ILE A 8 0.16 33.51 16.83
CA ILE A 8 -0.19 32.69 15.67
C ILE A 8 -0.66 31.33 16.22
N PRO A 9 -1.88 30.86 15.88
CA PRO A 9 -2.38 29.61 16.41
C PRO A 9 -1.38 28.50 16.07
N GLN A 10 -0.83 27.85 17.10
CA GLN A 10 0.09 26.74 16.94
C GLN A 10 -0.61 25.63 16.12
N ARG A 11 0.00 25.21 15.01
CA ARG A 11 -0.46 24.07 14.22
C ARG A 11 -0.54 22.85 15.17
N ARG A 12 -1.69 22.18 15.22
CA ARG A 12 -1.84 20.96 16.01
C ARG A 12 -0.87 19.89 15.49
N THR A 13 -0.23 19.21 16.43
CA THR A 13 0.70 18.10 16.21
C THR A 13 0.04 16.78 16.62
N ASN A 14 0.67 15.65 16.30
CA ASN A 14 0.20 14.36 16.80
C ASN A 14 0.23 14.28 18.35
N SER A 15 1.15 14.97 19.01
CA SER A 15 1.22 15.02 20.48
C SER A 15 0.13 15.88 21.14
N SER A 16 -0.60 16.67 20.35
CA SER A 16 -1.71 17.48 20.87
C SER A 16 -2.82 16.59 21.47
N PRO A 17 -3.42 16.97 22.62
CA PRO A 17 -4.50 16.20 23.23
C PRO A 17 -5.74 16.18 22.32
N MET A 18 -6.51 15.09 22.39
CA MET A 18 -7.77 14.99 21.65
C MET A 18 -8.87 15.84 22.29
N THR A 19 -9.49 16.67 21.49
CA THR A 19 -10.74 17.36 21.81
C THR A 19 -11.93 16.40 21.72
N MET A 20 -13.11 16.84 22.16
CA MET A 20 -14.33 16.02 22.00
C MET A 20 -14.69 15.82 20.52
N VAL A 21 -14.46 16.84 19.69
CA VAL A 21 -14.69 16.75 18.24
C VAL A 21 -13.77 15.70 17.60
N ASP A 22 -12.50 15.65 18.00
CA ASP A 22 -11.57 14.63 17.49
C ASP A 22 -12.02 13.22 17.87
N ARG A 23 -12.51 13.03 19.09
CA ARG A 23 -13.04 11.74 19.54
C ARG A 23 -14.27 11.33 18.73
N LEU A 24 -15.21 12.25 18.49
CA LEU A 24 -16.38 11.97 17.66
C LEU A 24 -15.98 11.64 16.22
N ARG A 25 -15.04 12.40 15.65
CA ARG A 25 -14.50 12.17 14.31
C ARG A 25 -13.82 10.80 14.20
N LEU A 26 -13.00 10.44 15.17
CA LEU A 26 -12.31 9.15 15.23
C LEU A 26 -13.33 8.00 15.40
N CYS A 27 -14.34 8.16 16.25
CA CYS A 27 -15.42 7.18 16.37
C CYS A 27 -16.17 7.01 15.05
N ALA A 28 -16.49 8.09 14.34
CA ALA A 28 -17.12 8.04 13.04
C ALA A 28 -16.24 7.32 12.00
N PHE A 29 -14.93 7.60 12.00
CA PHE A 29 -13.97 6.88 11.16
C PHE A 29 -13.95 5.38 11.46
N ILE A 30 -13.86 5.00 12.74
CA ILE A 30 -13.81 3.59 13.15
C ILE A 30 -15.10 2.88 12.75
N MET A 31 -16.27 3.48 13.02
CA MET A 31 -17.57 2.91 12.62
C MET A 31 -17.65 2.74 11.10
N PHE A 32 -17.21 3.73 10.34
CA PHE A 32 -17.17 3.66 8.88
C PHE A 32 -16.23 2.54 8.42
N PHE A 33 -14.96 2.60 8.79
CA PHE A 33 -13.92 1.73 8.26
C PHE A 33 -14.08 0.28 8.70
N VAL A 34 -14.29 0.05 10.01
CA VAL A 34 -14.50 -1.30 10.56
C VAL A 34 -15.86 -1.85 10.13
N GLY A 35 -16.90 -1.01 10.03
CA GLY A 35 -18.23 -1.43 9.57
C GLY A 35 -18.20 -1.96 8.14
N HIS A 36 -17.55 -1.24 7.22
CA HIS A 36 -17.40 -1.70 5.83
C HIS A 36 -16.56 -2.98 5.75
N ALA A 37 -15.44 -3.05 6.46
CA ALA A 37 -14.62 -4.27 6.51
C ALA A 37 -15.41 -5.47 7.06
N PHE A 38 -16.27 -5.26 8.06
CA PHE A 38 -17.14 -6.30 8.59
C PHE A 38 -18.14 -6.80 7.55
N VAL A 39 -18.83 -5.91 6.83
CA VAL A 39 -19.78 -6.30 5.77
C VAL A 39 -19.09 -7.07 4.64
N MET A 40 -17.89 -6.65 4.23
CA MET A 40 -17.09 -7.40 3.24
C MET A 40 -16.77 -8.82 3.73
N ASN A 41 -16.36 -8.97 4.98
CA ASN A 41 -16.11 -10.29 5.56
C ASN A 41 -17.37 -11.15 5.61
N MET A 42 -18.53 -10.57 5.90
CA MET A 42 -19.80 -11.31 5.89
C MET A 42 -20.13 -11.78 4.47
N CYS A 43 -19.88 -10.95 3.45
CA CYS A 43 -20.00 -11.36 2.06
C CYS A 43 -19.04 -12.52 1.73
N GLN A 44 -17.78 -12.45 2.19
CA GLN A 44 -16.80 -13.53 2.00
C GLN A 44 -17.22 -14.83 2.69
N LEU A 45 -17.70 -14.78 3.93
CA LEU A 45 -18.19 -15.96 4.64
C LEU A 45 -19.43 -16.58 3.98
N ALA A 46 -20.31 -15.74 3.41
CA ALA A 46 -21.51 -16.20 2.72
C ALA A 46 -21.19 -16.85 1.36
N VAL A 47 -20.10 -16.45 0.69
CA VAL A 47 -19.85 -16.78 -0.72
C VAL A 47 -18.63 -17.71 -0.91
N CYS A 48 -17.49 -17.39 -0.30
CA CYS A 48 -16.22 -18.07 -0.58
C CYS A 48 -16.25 -19.59 -0.30
N PRO A 49 -16.86 -20.10 0.80
CA PRO A 49 -16.92 -21.55 1.03
C PRO A 49 -17.57 -22.32 -0.12
N TRP A 50 -18.62 -21.77 -0.73
CA TRP A 50 -19.32 -22.38 -1.85
C TRP A 50 -18.56 -22.20 -3.16
N LEU A 51 -18.06 -20.99 -3.44
CA LEU A 51 -17.30 -20.74 -4.67
C LEU A 51 -16.03 -21.58 -4.72
N LYS A 52 -15.32 -21.76 -3.60
CA LYS A 52 -14.12 -22.58 -3.56
C LYS A 52 -14.39 -24.05 -3.87
N LEU A 53 -15.58 -24.57 -3.50
CA LEU A 53 -16.00 -25.93 -3.83
C LEU A 53 -16.45 -26.07 -5.29
N LEU A 54 -17.13 -25.05 -5.83
CA LEU A 54 -17.76 -25.11 -7.16
C LEU A 54 -16.82 -24.67 -8.29
N SER A 55 -16.04 -23.60 -8.08
CA SER A 55 -15.14 -23.02 -9.07
C SER A 55 -14.07 -22.14 -8.42
N PRO A 56 -12.81 -22.62 -8.29
CA PRO A 56 -11.69 -21.82 -7.80
C PRO A 56 -11.46 -20.52 -8.59
N THR A 57 -11.81 -20.51 -9.88
CA THR A 57 -11.74 -19.31 -10.72
C THR A 57 -12.76 -18.25 -10.31
N LEU A 58 -13.99 -18.65 -9.97
CA LEU A 58 -15.00 -17.71 -9.49
C LEU A 58 -14.65 -17.20 -8.09
N ASP A 59 -14.13 -18.07 -7.21
CA ASP A 59 -13.61 -17.66 -5.90
C ASP A 59 -12.51 -16.59 -6.03
N ARG A 60 -11.55 -16.79 -6.95
CA ARG A 60 -10.51 -15.79 -7.24
C ARG A 60 -11.11 -14.46 -7.70
N LYS A 61 -12.03 -14.48 -8.69
CA LYS A 61 -12.67 -13.26 -9.21
C LYS A 61 -13.48 -12.53 -8.13
N PHE A 62 -14.16 -13.27 -7.26
CA PHE A 62 -14.88 -12.70 -6.14
C PHE A 62 -13.92 -12.01 -5.16
N ASN A 63 -12.81 -12.67 -4.80
CA ASN A 63 -11.80 -12.04 -3.94
C ASN A 63 -11.15 -10.81 -4.58
N GLN A 64 -10.93 -10.78 -5.90
CA GLN A 64 -10.50 -9.56 -6.62
C GLN A 64 -11.53 -8.43 -6.47
N GLN A 65 -12.82 -8.76 -6.55
CA GLN A 65 -13.88 -7.76 -6.32
C GLN A 65 -13.90 -7.26 -4.88
N VAL A 66 -13.59 -8.10 -3.89
CA VAL A 66 -13.44 -7.68 -2.49
C VAL A 66 -12.22 -6.78 -2.32
N GLU A 67 -11.09 -7.09 -2.96
CA GLU A 67 -9.92 -6.19 -3.01
C GLU A 67 -10.32 -4.81 -3.57
N CYS A 68 -11.15 -4.80 -4.63
CA CYS A 68 -11.68 -3.56 -5.19
C CYS A 68 -12.54 -2.77 -4.18
N TRP A 69 -13.50 -3.43 -3.52
CA TRP A 69 -14.34 -2.82 -2.48
C TRP A 69 -13.53 -2.24 -1.33
N PHE A 70 -12.49 -2.97 -0.90
CA PHE A 70 -11.60 -2.52 0.17
C PHE A 70 -10.85 -1.25 -0.25
N CYS A 71 -10.32 -1.20 -1.47
CA CYS A 71 -9.68 0.00 -2.00
C CYS A 71 -10.67 1.18 -2.14
N THR A 72 -11.90 0.97 -2.60
CA THR A 72 -12.95 2.01 -2.62
C THR A 72 -13.23 2.55 -1.21
N THR A 73 -13.22 1.68 -0.20
CA THR A 73 -13.37 2.08 1.20
C THR A 73 -12.17 2.88 1.72
N LEU A 74 -10.94 2.51 1.32
CA LEU A 74 -9.73 3.28 1.63
C LEU A 74 -9.74 4.67 0.97
N LEU A 75 -10.19 4.76 -0.28
CA LEU A 75 -10.38 6.03 -0.99
C LEU A 75 -11.41 6.92 -0.31
N ALA A 76 -12.55 6.34 0.10
CA ALA A 76 -13.58 7.07 0.83
C ALA A 76 -13.07 7.55 2.19
N ALA A 77 -12.41 6.67 2.94
CA ALA A 77 -11.78 6.98 4.22
C ALA A 77 -10.78 8.15 4.08
N THR A 78 -9.89 8.07 3.10
CA THR A 78 -8.89 9.12 2.82
C THR A 78 -9.60 10.41 2.42
N SER A 79 -10.52 10.38 1.47
CA SER A 79 -11.22 11.58 0.96
C SER A 79 -12.02 12.32 2.03
N ILE A 80 -12.66 11.59 2.95
CA ILE A 80 -13.52 12.17 3.99
C ILE A 80 -12.71 12.58 5.23
N TRP A 81 -11.77 11.73 5.67
CA TRP A 81 -11.07 11.94 6.94
C TRP A 81 -9.67 12.57 6.82
N ALA A 82 -8.96 12.34 5.73
CA ALA A 82 -7.62 12.87 5.50
C ALA A 82 -7.43 13.24 4.01
N PRO A 83 -8.18 14.24 3.50
CA PRO A 83 -8.11 14.62 2.08
C PRO A 83 -6.71 15.09 1.72
N THR A 84 -6.04 14.29 0.91
CA THR A 84 -4.65 14.46 0.51
C THR A 84 -4.52 14.42 -1.00
N LYS A 85 -3.59 15.19 -1.54
CA LYS A 85 -3.23 15.20 -2.96
C LYS A 85 -1.98 14.34 -3.16
N LEU A 86 -2.00 13.49 -4.19
CA LEU A 86 -0.82 12.75 -4.62
C LEU A 86 -0.05 13.58 -5.63
N VAL A 87 1.25 13.72 -5.40
CA VAL A 87 2.20 14.36 -6.32
C VAL A 87 3.16 13.27 -6.79
N LEU A 88 2.96 12.79 -8.01
CA LEU A 88 3.72 11.72 -8.60
C LEU A 88 4.82 12.32 -9.47
N THR A 89 6.04 11.84 -9.31
CA THR A 89 7.16 12.13 -10.18
C THR A 89 7.78 10.84 -10.69
N GLY A 90 8.50 10.87 -11.80
CA GLY A 90 9.16 9.66 -12.28
C GLY A 90 10.15 9.91 -13.40
N ASP A 91 11.06 8.96 -13.57
CA ASP A 91 12.12 9.02 -14.57
C ASP A 91 11.55 8.91 -15.99
N ARG A 92 12.25 9.47 -16.99
CA ARG A 92 11.82 9.48 -18.40
C ARG A 92 11.53 8.08 -18.96
N ASP A 93 12.33 7.11 -18.54
CA ASP A 93 12.26 5.72 -19.02
C ASP A 93 10.89 5.08 -18.79
N LEU A 94 10.07 5.62 -17.87
CA LEU A 94 8.68 5.25 -17.66
C LEU A 94 7.83 5.33 -18.94
N VAL A 95 8.12 6.25 -19.87
CA VAL A 95 7.30 6.53 -21.07
C VAL A 95 8.00 6.21 -22.40
N GLU A 96 9.28 5.86 -22.40
CA GLU A 96 10.01 5.56 -23.66
C GLU A 96 9.44 4.37 -24.46
N SER A 97 8.42 3.68 -23.95
CA SER A 97 7.60 2.68 -24.65
C SER A 97 6.35 3.22 -25.37
N SER A 98 6.00 4.50 -25.29
CA SER A 98 4.81 5.06 -25.97
C SER A 98 5.11 6.38 -26.68
N SER A 99 5.48 6.27 -27.96
CA SER A 99 5.59 7.39 -28.88
C SER A 99 4.23 8.06 -29.14
N GLY A 100 4.10 9.33 -28.76
CA GLY A 100 3.24 10.32 -29.41
C GLY A 100 1.81 10.46 -28.93
N SER A 101 1.56 11.31 -27.92
CA SER A 101 0.33 12.10 -27.77
C SER A 101 0.50 13.10 -26.61
N ALA A 102 -0.03 14.30 -26.77
CA ALA A 102 -0.02 15.34 -25.76
C ALA A 102 -0.76 14.91 -24.47
N ALA A 103 -0.09 15.16 -23.34
CA ALA A 103 -0.45 14.72 -22.00
C ALA A 103 -1.81 15.28 -21.55
N THR A 104 -2.71 14.37 -21.18
CA THR A 104 -3.77 14.63 -20.19
C THR A 104 -3.34 13.93 -18.91
N SER A 105 -3.55 14.54 -17.75
CA SER A 105 -3.00 14.07 -16.45
C SER A 105 -3.35 12.63 -16.06
N ASN A 106 -4.43 12.05 -16.59
CA ASN A 106 -4.76 10.63 -16.40
C ASN A 106 -4.01 9.70 -17.38
N MET A 107 -3.64 10.16 -18.58
CA MET A 107 -2.97 9.33 -19.59
C MET A 107 -1.51 9.01 -19.19
N ASP A 108 -0.89 9.89 -18.41
CA ASP A 108 0.52 9.76 -17.99
C ASP A 108 0.73 8.57 -17.04
N LEU A 109 -0.03 8.45 -15.95
CA LEU A 109 0.20 7.35 -14.98
C LEU A 109 -0.09 5.96 -15.57
N TYR A 110 -1.11 5.84 -16.44
CA TYR A 110 -1.37 4.59 -17.16
C TYR A 110 -0.18 4.21 -18.04
N SER A 111 0.43 5.17 -18.73
CA SER A 111 1.61 4.91 -19.56
C SER A 111 2.82 4.48 -18.72
N TRP A 112 3.05 5.10 -17.55
CA TRP A 112 4.17 4.76 -16.66
C TRP A 112 4.09 3.32 -16.15
N LEU A 113 2.86 2.85 -15.90
CA LEU A 113 2.56 1.55 -15.33
C LEU A 113 2.01 0.54 -16.36
N ALA A 114 2.05 0.85 -17.66
CA ALA A 114 1.47 -0.03 -18.69
C ALA A 114 2.00 -1.48 -18.63
N PRO A 115 3.32 -1.74 -18.48
CA PRO A 115 3.81 -3.10 -18.30
C PRO A 115 3.27 -3.79 -17.04
N ALA A 116 3.08 -3.05 -15.94
CA ALA A 116 2.51 -3.56 -14.70
C ALA A 116 1.01 -3.90 -14.84
N ILE A 117 0.27 -3.11 -15.62
CA ILE A 117 -1.14 -3.36 -15.91
C ILE A 117 -1.28 -4.66 -16.71
N GLU A 118 -0.42 -4.90 -17.70
CA GLU A 118 -0.50 -6.06 -18.59
C GLU A 118 0.02 -7.35 -17.95
N HIS A 119 1.18 -7.28 -17.30
CA HIS A 119 1.90 -8.48 -16.85
C HIS A 119 1.98 -8.64 -15.34
N GLY A 120 1.56 -7.63 -14.57
CA GLY A 120 1.81 -7.53 -13.14
C GLY A 120 3.20 -6.97 -12.85
N CYS A 121 3.46 -6.74 -11.57
CA CYS A 121 4.72 -6.16 -11.12
C CYS A 121 5.06 -6.56 -9.68
N MET A 122 6.33 -6.36 -9.33
CA MET A 122 6.77 -6.27 -7.95
C MET A 122 7.04 -4.80 -7.64
N ILE A 123 6.49 -4.30 -6.53
CA ILE A 123 6.68 -2.94 -6.04
C ILE A 123 7.50 -3.01 -4.76
N ILE A 124 8.63 -2.30 -4.74
CA ILE A 124 9.39 -2.02 -3.53
C ILE A 124 9.18 -0.56 -3.13
N SER A 125 9.11 -0.28 -1.83
CA SER A 125 9.02 1.10 -1.33
C SER A 125 9.83 1.31 -0.07
N ASN A 126 10.25 2.55 0.21
CA ASN A 126 10.58 2.92 1.59
C ASN A 126 9.31 2.87 2.45
N HIS A 127 9.48 2.68 3.76
CA HIS A 127 8.39 2.60 4.72
C HIS A 127 8.52 3.70 5.77
N GLN A 128 7.81 4.80 5.56
CA GLN A 128 7.82 6.01 6.38
C GLN A 128 6.68 5.98 7.41
N THR A 129 5.49 5.54 7.02
CA THR A 129 4.31 5.50 7.90
C THR A 129 3.49 4.23 7.69
N TYR A 130 2.63 3.87 8.64
CA TYR A 130 1.63 2.82 8.45
C TYR A 130 0.55 3.17 7.42
N PHE A 131 0.60 4.38 6.84
CA PHE A 131 -0.29 4.82 5.78
C PHE A 131 0.25 4.50 4.37
N ASP A 132 1.55 4.19 4.21
CA ASP A 132 2.20 4.01 2.91
C ASP A 132 1.50 2.97 2.01
N TRP A 133 1.13 1.82 2.59
CA TRP A 133 0.47 0.74 1.82
C TRP A 133 -0.93 1.14 1.33
N ILE A 134 -1.62 2.03 2.05
CA ILE A 134 -2.93 2.57 1.64
C ILE A 134 -2.72 3.44 0.40
N ILE A 135 -1.72 4.31 0.43
CA ILE A 135 -1.41 5.20 -0.69
C ILE A 135 -0.96 4.42 -1.92
N ILE A 136 -0.11 3.41 -1.78
CA ILE A 136 0.31 2.57 -2.91
C ILE A 136 -0.89 1.82 -3.50
N TRP A 137 -1.83 1.34 -2.66
CA TRP A 137 -3.05 0.73 -3.15
C TRP A 137 -3.93 1.74 -3.90
N ILE A 138 -4.04 2.98 -3.41
CA ILE A 138 -4.73 4.07 -4.12
C ILE A 138 -4.07 4.37 -5.48
N VAL A 139 -2.73 4.35 -5.59
CA VAL A 139 -2.05 4.48 -6.88
C VAL A 139 -2.47 3.38 -7.85
N SER A 140 -2.59 2.13 -7.39
CA SER A 140 -3.11 1.03 -8.23
C SER A 140 -4.58 1.22 -8.64
N TYR A 141 -5.39 1.94 -7.85
CA TYR A 141 -6.75 2.30 -8.23
C TYR A 141 -6.76 3.27 -9.42
N CYS A 142 -5.86 4.26 -9.43
CA CYS A 142 -5.75 5.23 -10.51
C CYS A 142 -5.53 4.59 -11.88
N VAL A 143 -4.94 3.38 -11.93
CA VAL A 143 -4.70 2.58 -13.14
C VAL A 143 -5.57 1.31 -13.22
N ARG A 144 -6.67 1.24 -12.44
CA ARG A 144 -7.65 0.13 -12.43
C ARG A 144 -7.06 -1.25 -12.13
N CYS A 145 -6.01 -1.30 -11.33
CA CYS A 145 -5.34 -2.53 -10.89
C CYS A 145 -5.50 -2.85 -9.39
N HIS A 146 -6.34 -2.11 -8.67
CA HIS A 146 -6.60 -2.25 -7.24
C HIS A 146 -7.24 -3.57 -6.80
N GLY A 147 -7.66 -4.44 -7.74
CA GLY A 147 -8.14 -5.80 -7.46
C GLY A 147 -7.06 -6.89 -7.53
N TYR A 148 -5.79 -6.51 -7.72
CA TYR A 148 -4.67 -7.42 -7.95
C TYR A 148 -3.55 -7.31 -6.90
N MET A 149 -3.79 -6.55 -5.83
CA MET A 149 -2.76 -6.19 -4.85
C MET A 149 -2.48 -7.36 -3.90
N LYS A 150 -1.22 -7.75 -3.78
CA LYS A 150 -0.74 -8.73 -2.79
C LYS A 150 0.29 -8.09 -1.90
N ILE A 151 0.08 -8.19 -0.59
CA ILE A 151 0.93 -7.55 0.41
C ILE A 151 1.52 -8.61 1.32
N ILE A 152 2.81 -8.49 1.61
CA ILE A 152 3.49 -9.30 2.61
C ILE A 152 3.31 -8.64 3.98
N LEU A 153 2.72 -9.37 4.91
CA LEU A 153 2.28 -8.89 6.21
C LEU A 153 2.95 -9.65 7.35
N LYS A 154 2.95 -9.02 8.52
CA LYS A 154 3.39 -9.63 9.78
C LYS A 154 2.38 -10.72 10.19
N ALA A 155 2.84 -11.92 10.53
CA ALA A 155 1.99 -13.09 10.79
C ALA A 155 0.93 -12.86 11.86
N GLU A 156 1.22 -12.06 12.88
CA GLU A 156 0.31 -11.73 13.97
C GLU A 156 -0.95 -10.98 13.50
N LEU A 157 -0.88 -10.31 12.33
CA LEU A 157 -2.02 -9.59 11.75
C LEU A 157 -3.18 -10.51 11.34
N LYS A 158 -2.92 -11.81 11.12
CA LYS A 158 -3.97 -12.78 10.81
C LYS A 158 -4.98 -12.98 11.95
N HIS A 159 -4.58 -12.63 13.18
CA HIS A 159 -5.40 -12.78 14.38
C HIS A 159 -6.19 -11.52 14.76
N VAL A 160 -5.98 -10.42 14.04
CA VAL A 160 -6.73 -9.17 14.29
C VAL A 160 -8.19 -9.40 13.91
N PRO A 161 -9.17 -9.18 14.81
CA PRO A 161 -10.58 -9.33 14.48
C PRO A 161 -10.99 -8.46 13.30
N VAL A 162 -11.93 -8.94 12.49
CA VAL A 162 -12.38 -8.31 11.23
C VAL A 162 -11.27 -8.28 10.17
N PHE A 163 -10.19 -7.54 10.36
CA PHE A 163 -9.16 -7.37 9.33
C PHE A 163 -8.40 -8.68 9.04
N GLY A 164 -8.02 -9.43 10.08
CA GLY A 164 -7.30 -10.70 9.93
C GLY A 164 -8.12 -11.76 9.20
N TRP A 165 -9.45 -11.74 9.32
CA TRP A 165 -10.33 -12.63 8.56
C TRP A 165 -10.29 -12.29 7.07
N GLY A 166 -10.51 -11.01 6.73
CA GLY A 166 -10.49 -10.54 5.35
C GLY A 166 -9.14 -10.79 4.68
N MET A 167 -8.05 -10.38 5.32
CA MET A 167 -6.70 -10.55 4.77
C MET A 167 -6.33 -12.02 4.48
N GLN A 168 -6.91 -12.99 5.21
CA GLN A 168 -6.73 -14.41 4.92
C GLN A 168 -7.51 -14.87 3.68
N PHE A 169 -8.70 -14.31 3.42
CA PHE A 169 -9.43 -14.56 2.17
C PHE A 169 -8.76 -13.92 0.95
N LEU A 170 -8.12 -12.76 1.13
CA LEU A 170 -7.42 -12.04 0.05
C LEU A 170 -6.07 -12.67 -0.36
N ASP A 171 -5.72 -13.84 0.20
CA ASP A 171 -4.45 -14.55 -0.04
C ASP A 171 -3.20 -13.68 0.20
N PHE A 172 -3.25 -12.79 1.20
CA PHE A 172 -2.07 -12.05 1.66
C PHE A 172 -1.05 -12.98 2.31
N ILE A 173 0.22 -12.60 2.24
CA ILE A 173 1.33 -13.47 2.66
C ILE A 173 1.72 -13.11 4.10
N PHE A 174 1.47 -14.01 5.05
CA PHE A 174 1.73 -13.78 6.47
C PHE A 174 3.06 -14.41 6.94
N LEU A 175 4.04 -13.58 7.32
CA LEU A 175 5.39 -14.03 7.68
C LEU A 175 5.75 -13.72 9.15
N LYS A 176 6.42 -14.67 9.81
CA LYS A 176 6.99 -14.53 11.16
C LYS A 176 8.28 -13.71 11.20
N ARG A 177 8.80 -13.32 10.03
CA ARG A 177 10.07 -12.60 9.84
C ARG A 177 11.27 -13.44 10.29
N LYS A 178 11.16 -14.76 10.15
CA LYS A 178 12.22 -15.74 10.39
C LYS A 178 12.27 -16.67 9.20
N TRP A 179 13.27 -16.50 8.34
CA TRP A 179 13.35 -17.19 7.05
C TRP A 179 13.22 -18.71 7.17
N ALA A 180 13.85 -19.32 8.18
CA ALA A 180 13.78 -20.76 8.42
C ALA A 180 12.34 -21.26 8.66
N ASP A 181 11.51 -20.46 9.34
CA ASP A 181 10.13 -20.82 9.67
C ASP A 181 9.15 -20.50 8.51
N ASP A 182 9.51 -19.52 7.68
CA ASP A 182 8.62 -18.90 6.71
C ASP A 182 8.81 -19.44 5.29
N LYS A 183 9.95 -20.06 4.97
CA LYS A 183 10.36 -20.43 3.60
C LYS A 183 9.29 -21.21 2.85
N GLN A 184 8.74 -22.27 3.44
CA GLN A 184 7.73 -23.11 2.76
C GLN A 184 6.44 -22.33 2.50
N THR A 185 5.86 -21.72 3.55
CA THR A 185 4.65 -20.89 3.45
C THR A 185 4.81 -19.83 2.37
N PHE A 186 5.95 -19.14 2.36
CA PHE A 186 6.25 -18.12 1.38
C PHE A 186 6.31 -18.67 -0.05
N THR A 187 7.02 -19.77 -0.27
CA THR A 187 7.10 -20.43 -1.58
C THR A 187 5.72 -20.87 -2.06
N ASP A 188 4.89 -21.47 -1.19
CA ASP A 188 3.54 -21.93 -1.56
C ASP A 188 2.63 -20.77 -1.99
N HIS A 189 2.67 -19.64 -1.27
CA HIS A 189 1.94 -18.44 -1.65
C HIS A 189 2.42 -17.87 -2.99
N MET A 190 3.74 -17.78 -3.19
CA MET A 190 4.30 -17.29 -4.44
C MET A 190 3.92 -18.18 -5.63
N GLN A 191 3.94 -19.51 -5.46
CA GLN A 191 3.50 -20.43 -6.50
C GLN A 191 2.04 -20.25 -6.87
N ARG A 192 1.14 -20.01 -5.89
CA ARG A 192 -0.26 -19.69 -6.17
C ARG A 192 -0.40 -18.40 -6.97
N ILE A 193 0.29 -17.34 -6.54
CA ILE A 193 0.29 -16.04 -7.24
C ILE A 193 0.75 -16.21 -8.70
N VAL A 194 1.82 -16.98 -8.93
CA VAL A 194 2.37 -17.20 -10.28
C VAL A 194 1.48 -18.12 -11.12
N ALA A 195 0.76 -19.07 -10.52
CA ALA A 195 -0.11 -20.01 -11.21
C ALA A 195 -1.40 -19.38 -11.78
N HIS A 196 -1.82 -18.23 -11.25
CA HIS A 196 -2.99 -17.51 -11.78
C HIS A 196 -2.68 -16.79 -13.09
N THR A 197 -3.66 -16.53 -13.95
CA THR A 197 -3.42 -15.81 -15.23
C THR A 197 -3.52 -14.29 -15.09
N ASP A 198 -4.15 -13.78 -14.02
CA ASP A 198 -4.30 -12.34 -13.77
C ASP A 198 -3.01 -11.69 -13.24
N PRO A 199 -2.71 -10.44 -13.64
CA PRO A 199 -1.51 -9.75 -13.21
C PRO A 199 -1.45 -9.67 -11.69
N ALA A 200 -0.29 -9.96 -11.10
CA ALA A 200 -0.08 -9.83 -9.65
C ALA A 200 0.66 -8.53 -9.35
N TRP A 201 0.15 -7.72 -8.42
CA TRP A 201 0.80 -6.51 -7.94
C TRP A 201 1.34 -6.77 -6.54
N LEU A 202 2.58 -7.26 -6.45
CA LEU A 202 3.18 -7.64 -5.16
C LEU A 202 3.91 -6.47 -4.51
N LEU A 203 3.39 -5.97 -3.40
CA LEU A 203 4.00 -4.92 -2.60
C LEU A 203 4.87 -5.51 -1.48
N ILE A 204 6.12 -5.05 -1.43
CA ILE A 204 7.05 -5.30 -0.33
C ILE A 204 7.69 -3.99 0.16
N PHE A 205 7.90 -3.90 1.47
CA PHE A 205 8.73 -2.87 2.09
C PHE A 205 10.01 -3.53 2.57
N PRO A 206 11.13 -3.46 1.81
CA PRO A 206 12.37 -4.15 2.20
C PRO A 206 12.90 -3.77 3.59
N GLU A 207 12.62 -2.56 4.07
CA GLU A 207 12.94 -2.13 5.45
C GLU A 207 12.29 -3.05 6.53
N GLY A 208 11.13 -3.62 6.19
CA GLY A 208 10.36 -4.54 7.03
C GLY A 208 9.64 -3.89 8.22
N THR A 209 9.75 -2.58 8.38
CA THR A 209 9.11 -1.78 9.44
C THR A 209 9.22 -0.30 9.07
N VAL A 210 8.33 0.52 9.63
CA VAL A 210 8.49 1.98 9.58
C VAL A 210 9.74 2.43 10.32
N ILE A 211 10.33 3.54 9.88
CA ILE A 211 11.42 4.21 10.58
C ILE A 211 10.98 4.65 11.98
N CYS A 212 11.83 4.41 12.98
CA CYS A 212 11.72 4.95 14.33
C CYS A 212 13.06 4.80 15.05
N GLU A 213 13.30 5.57 16.11
CA GLU A 213 14.60 5.62 16.81
C GLU A 213 15.17 4.21 17.11
N LYS A 214 14.32 3.33 17.66
CA LYS A 214 14.72 1.96 18.01
C LYS A 214 15.13 1.14 16.79
N ARG A 215 14.45 1.29 15.65
CA ARG A 215 14.73 0.53 14.43
C ARG A 215 15.93 1.12 13.67
N THR A 216 16.06 2.44 13.66
CA THR A 216 17.23 3.15 13.14
C THR A 216 18.49 2.70 13.87
N ALA A 217 18.50 2.69 15.21
CA ALA A 217 19.66 2.23 15.98
C ALA A 217 20.05 0.76 15.71
N ILE A 218 19.08 -0.12 15.39
CA ILE A 218 19.36 -1.50 15.01
C ILE A 218 19.95 -1.56 13.59
N SER A 219 19.38 -0.78 12.66
CA SER A 219 19.86 -0.66 11.28
C SER A 219 21.30 -0.13 11.25
N ASP A 220 21.60 0.91 12.01
CA ASP A 220 22.92 1.53 12.12
C ASP A 220 23.99 0.56 12.61
N LYS A 221 23.71 -0.18 13.69
CA LYS A 221 24.63 -1.20 14.21
C LYS A 221 24.91 -2.29 13.18
N TYR A 222 23.91 -2.65 12.36
CA TYR A 222 24.09 -3.61 11.28
C TYR A 222 24.94 -3.02 10.14
N ALA A 223 24.70 -1.75 9.78
CA ALA A 223 25.49 -1.03 8.79
C ALA A 223 26.98 -0.99 9.18
N GLU A 224 27.28 -0.61 10.41
CA GLU A 224 28.64 -0.55 10.97
C GLU A 224 29.31 -1.92 10.93
N LYS A 225 28.61 -2.98 11.38
CA LYS A 225 29.13 -4.36 11.37
C LYS A 225 29.47 -4.85 9.97
N MET A 226 28.67 -4.48 8.97
CA MET A 226 28.81 -4.94 7.58
C MET A 226 29.63 -3.98 6.72
N GLY A 227 30.13 -2.87 7.27
CA GLY A 227 30.86 -1.85 6.51
C GLY A 227 30.00 -1.13 5.45
N LEU A 228 28.69 -1.03 5.68
CA LEU A 228 27.75 -0.36 4.77
C LEU A 228 27.55 1.10 5.16
N ARG A 229 27.17 1.94 4.18
CA ARG A 229 26.72 3.32 4.45
C ARG A 229 25.49 3.28 5.35
N ARG A 230 25.50 4.12 6.40
CA ARG A 230 24.32 4.37 7.24
C ARG A 230 23.32 5.25 6.48
N PRO A 231 22.07 4.80 6.27
CA PRO A 231 21.02 5.64 5.73
C PRO A 231 20.56 6.67 6.78
N GLU A 232 20.13 7.85 6.33
CA GLU A 232 19.67 8.95 7.21
C GLU A 232 18.14 9.05 7.26
N HIS A 233 17.46 8.71 6.17
CA HIS A 233 16.02 8.90 5.97
C HIS A 233 15.25 7.59 5.75
N THR A 234 15.98 6.47 5.69
CA THR A 234 15.45 5.11 5.48
C THR A 234 16.16 4.11 6.40
N LEU A 235 15.67 2.87 6.47
CA LEU A 235 16.36 1.75 7.08
C LEU A 235 17.06 0.89 6.03
N LEU A 236 18.09 0.13 6.43
CA LEU A 236 18.73 -0.83 5.53
C LEU A 236 17.73 -1.92 5.09
N PRO A 237 17.72 -2.27 3.80
CA PRO A 237 16.79 -3.26 3.27
C PRO A 237 17.14 -4.67 3.76
N ARG A 238 16.11 -5.46 4.08
CA ARG A 238 16.19 -6.91 4.29
C ARG A 238 16.01 -7.61 2.96
N VAL A 239 17.10 -8.16 2.45
CA VAL A 239 17.21 -8.56 1.05
C VAL A 239 16.54 -9.92 0.73
N SER A 240 16.65 -10.91 1.62
CA SER A 240 16.33 -12.31 1.30
C SER A 240 14.89 -12.52 0.81
N GLY A 241 13.91 -11.91 1.48
CA GLY A 241 12.50 -12.03 1.10
C GLY A 241 12.23 -11.44 -0.28
N SER A 242 12.73 -10.23 -0.54
CA SER A 242 12.60 -9.56 -1.83
C SER A 242 13.24 -10.37 -2.97
N ARG A 243 14.41 -10.99 -2.73
CA ARG A 243 15.09 -11.83 -3.73
C ARG A 243 14.23 -13.03 -4.10
N VAL A 244 13.67 -13.73 -3.11
CA VAL A 244 12.85 -14.90 -3.39
C VAL A 244 11.54 -14.50 -4.07
N CYS A 245 10.88 -13.41 -3.66
CA CYS A 245 9.74 -12.83 -4.40
C CYS A 245 10.08 -12.64 -5.87
N LEU A 246 11.16 -11.91 -6.15
CA LEU A 246 11.54 -11.58 -7.51
C LEU A 246 11.87 -12.84 -8.29
N SER A 247 12.64 -13.79 -7.73
CA SER A 247 13.00 -15.04 -8.40
C SER A 247 11.77 -15.84 -8.88
N GLN A 248 10.67 -15.84 -8.11
CA GLN A 248 9.44 -16.53 -8.48
C GLN A 248 8.63 -15.75 -9.53
N LEU A 249 8.68 -14.41 -9.48
CA LEU A 249 7.95 -13.55 -10.40
C LEU A 249 8.69 -13.31 -11.73
N ARG A 250 10.02 -13.51 -11.76
CA ARG A 250 10.90 -13.30 -12.92
C ARG A 250 10.35 -13.83 -14.25
N PRO A 251 9.75 -15.04 -14.33
CA PRO A 251 9.23 -15.56 -15.59
C PRO A 251 8.00 -14.82 -16.13
N ARG A 252 7.39 -13.95 -15.31
CA ARG A 252 6.09 -13.35 -15.57
C ARG A 252 6.12 -11.84 -15.71
N ILE A 253 6.88 -11.16 -14.85
CA ILE A 253 6.89 -9.69 -14.80
C ILE A 253 8.10 -9.14 -15.56
N GLN A 254 7.92 -8.01 -16.24
CA GLN A 254 8.99 -7.36 -17.00
C GLN A 254 9.80 -6.37 -16.16
N TYR A 255 9.16 -5.71 -15.20
CA TYR A 255 9.75 -4.64 -14.42
C TYR A 255 9.46 -4.80 -12.92
N LEU A 256 10.45 -4.41 -12.12
CA LEU A 256 10.29 -4.11 -10.71
C LEU A 256 10.16 -2.59 -10.56
N TYR A 257 9.12 -2.14 -9.87
CA TYR A 257 8.88 -0.72 -9.63
C TYR A 257 9.35 -0.32 -8.24
N ASP A 258 10.09 0.77 -8.17
CA ASP A 258 10.64 1.35 -6.95
C ASP A 258 9.94 2.67 -6.65
N PHE A 259 9.20 2.70 -5.55
CA PHE A 259 8.49 3.88 -5.09
C PHE A 259 9.28 4.52 -3.95
N THR A 260 9.56 5.81 -4.07
CA THR A 260 10.09 6.63 -2.97
C THR A 260 8.97 7.54 -2.50
N ILE A 261 8.51 7.37 -1.26
CA ILE A 261 7.39 8.11 -0.67
C ILE A 261 7.92 9.13 0.33
N ALA A 262 7.40 10.35 0.25
CA ALA A 262 7.67 11.43 1.19
C ALA A 262 6.39 12.24 1.50
N TYR A 263 6.42 12.94 2.63
CA TYR A 263 5.25 13.59 3.22
C TYR A 263 5.47 15.09 3.37
N GLU A 264 4.53 15.88 2.86
CA GLU A 264 4.55 17.34 3.02
C GLU A 264 4.56 17.74 4.49
N GLY A 265 5.32 18.79 4.80
CA GLY A 265 5.34 19.39 6.14
C GLY A 265 6.34 18.77 7.12
N LEU A 266 7.07 17.72 6.71
CA LEU A 266 8.14 17.11 7.49
C LEU A 266 9.51 17.66 7.10
N LYS A 267 10.45 17.61 8.04
CA LYS A 267 11.86 17.99 7.87
C LYS A 267 12.76 16.76 8.02
N ALA A 268 14.01 16.89 7.55
CA ALA A 268 15.03 15.90 7.81
C ALA A 268 15.21 15.71 9.34
N GLY A 269 15.18 14.45 9.78
CA GLY A 269 15.23 14.07 11.20
C GLY A 269 13.87 13.88 11.88
N ASP A 270 12.78 14.36 11.30
CA ASP A 270 11.43 14.04 11.79
C ASP A 270 11.13 12.55 11.55
N ILE A 271 10.38 11.94 12.46
CA ILE A 271 9.89 10.56 12.30
C ILE A 271 8.47 10.63 11.73
N PRO A 272 8.24 10.25 10.46
CA PRO A 272 6.94 10.46 9.81
C PRO A 272 5.77 9.81 10.52
N GLU A 273 5.96 8.60 11.08
CA GLU A 273 4.90 7.91 11.85
C GLU A 273 4.53 8.66 13.14
N ASP A 274 5.48 9.37 13.75
CA ASP A 274 5.22 10.14 14.98
C ASP A 274 4.47 11.44 14.67
N GLU A 275 4.59 11.99 13.46
CA GLU A 275 3.88 13.20 13.04
C GLU A 275 2.51 12.88 12.39
N TYR A 276 2.46 11.85 11.56
CA TYR A 276 1.32 11.45 10.74
C TYR A 276 0.82 10.04 11.01
N GLY A 277 0.79 9.62 12.28
CA GLY A 277 0.17 8.36 12.67
C GLY A 277 -1.35 8.30 12.40
N LEU A 278 -1.92 7.10 12.32
CA LEU A 278 -3.32 6.88 11.91
C LEU A 278 -4.36 7.65 12.76
N VAL A 279 -4.17 7.71 14.08
CA VAL A 279 -5.06 8.47 14.98
C VAL A 279 -4.93 9.99 14.75
N SER A 280 -3.72 10.45 14.45
CA SER A 280 -3.44 11.85 14.08
C SER A 280 -4.24 12.22 12.84
N MET A 281 -4.11 11.40 11.80
CA MET A 281 -4.71 11.65 10.49
C MET A 281 -6.24 11.61 10.56
N TYR A 282 -6.80 10.50 11.05
CA TYR A 282 -8.23 10.27 10.98
C TYR A 282 -9.02 10.84 12.16
N GLY A 283 -8.38 11.06 13.30
CA GLY A 283 -9.01 11.62 14.50
C GLY A 283 -8.77 13.11 14.68
N LYS A 284 -7.50 13.56 14.59
CA LYS A 284 -7.09 14.92 15.00
C LYS A 284 -7.03 15.93 13.86
N CYS A 285 -7.31 15.51 12.62
CA CYS A 285 -7.12 16.32 11.41
C CYS A 285 -5.67 16.77 11.19
N VAL A 286 -4.71 15.97 11.68
CA VAL A 286 -3.28 16.20 11.48
C VAL A 286 -2.79 15.15 10.49
N TYR A 287 -2.78 15.55 9.21
CA TYR A 287 -2.39 14.72 8.08
C TYR A 287 -1.64 15.57 7.04
N PRO A 288 -0.82 14.94 6.18
CA PRO A 288 -0.13 15.60 5.07
C PRO A 288 -1.13 16.11 4.04
N ARG A 289 -0.95 17.34 3.53
CA ARG A 289 -1.80 17.87 2.44
C ARG A 289 -1.39 17.31 1.10
N GLU A 290 -0.09 17.06 0.94
CA GLU A 290 0.47 16.40 -0.23
C GLU A 290 1.31 15.19 0.19
N ILE A 291 1.15 14.10 -0.56
CA ILE A 291 2.04 12.94 -0.48
C ILE A 291 2.76 12.84 -1.81
N HIS A 292 4.07 12.90 -1.73
CA HIS A 292 4.94 12.87 -2.88
C HIS A 292 5.40 11.43 -3.10
N ILE A 293 5.36 10.97 -4.35
CA ILE A 293 5.82 9.63 -4.73
C ILE A 293 6.69 9.78 -5.97
N HIS A 294 7.96 9.39 -5.87
CA HIS A 294 8.83 9.24 -7.04
C HIS A 294 8.85 7.77 -7.47
N ILE A 295 8.58 7.53 -8.75
CA ILE A 295 8.47 6.20 -9.34
C ILE A 295 9.66 5.99 -10.29
N LYS A 296 10.42 4.93 -10.03
CA LYS A 296 11.47 4.42 -10.91
C LYS A 296 11.15 2.98 -11.27
N LYS A 297 11.57 2.50 -12.43
CA LYS A 297 11.44 1.08 -12.81
C LYS A 297 12.79 0.47 -13.13
N TYR A 298 12.90 -0.84 -12.91
CA TYR A 298 14.09 -1.63 -13.22
C TYR A 298 13.68 -2.82 -14.09
N PRO A 299 14.26 -2.97 -15.29
CA PRO A 299 14.07 -4.19 -16.07
C PRO A 299 14.50 -5.40 -15.26
N VAL A 300 13.62 -6.38 -15.13
CA VAL A 300 13.89 -7.57 -14.31
C VAL A 300 15.09 -8.35 -14.85
N ALA A 301 15.31 -8.32 -16.16
CA ALA A 301 16.47 -8.91 -16.83
C ALA A 301 17.81 -8.34 -16.34
N ASP A 302 17.84 -7.08 -15.89
CA ASP A 302 19.07 -6.39 -15.49
C ASP A 302 19.36 -6.55 -13.98
N ILE A 303 18.40 -7.07 -13.22
CA ILE A 303 18.54 -7.30 -11.78
C ILE A 303 19.27 -8.63 -11.56
N PRO A 304 20.39 -8.68 -10.82
CA PRO A 304 21.10 -9.94 -10.54
C PRO A 304 20.23 -10.97 -9.81
N ASP A 305 20.43 -12.25 -10.09
CA ASP A 305 19.66 -13.34 -9.47
C ASP A 305 20.41 -14.05 -8.33
N ASP A 306 21.75 -13.99 -8.37
CA ASP A 306 22.60 -14.51 -7.31
C ASP A 306 22.47 -13.67 -6.03
N GLU A 307 22.75 -14.30 -4.88
CA GLU A 307 22.51 -13.69 -3.58
C GLU A 307 23.35 -12.44 -3.32
N GLU A 308 24.63 -12.48 -3.71
CA GLU A 308 25.57 -11.38 -3.50
C GLU A 308 25.25 -10.19 -4.41
N GLY A 309 25.06 -10.45 -5.70
CA GLY A 309 24.68 -9.45 -6.70
C GLY A 309 23.37 -8.77 -6.36
N PHE A 310 22.33 -9.54 -6.01
CA PHE A 310 21.03 -8.98 -5.65
C PHE A 310 21.11 -8.16 -4.34
N SER A 311 21.89 -8.62 -3.36
CA SER A 311 22.11 -7.88 -2.12
C SER A 311 22.79 -6.54 -2.38
N LYS A 312 23.87 -6.52 -3.16
CA LYS A 312 24.56 -5.29 -3.54
C LYS A 312 23.65 -4.35 -4.32
N TRP A 313 22.88 -4.88 -5.29
CA TRP A 313 21.91 -4.11 -6.06
C TRP A 313 20.84 -3.47 -5.16
N MET A 314 20.20 -4.25 -4.28
CA MET A 314 19.17 -3.75 -3.36
C MET A 314 19.72 -2.69 -2.40
N HIS A 315 20.94 -2.85 -1.89
CA HIS A 315 21.58 -1.84 -1.06
C HIS A 315 21.84 -0.54 -1.84
N ASN A 316 22.29 -0.63 -3.10
CA ASN A 316 22.47 0.55 -3.95
C ASN A 316 21.16 1.28 -4.24
N VAL A 317 20.08 0.55 -4.53
CA VAL A 317 18.73 1.13 -4.70
C VAL A 317 18.32 1.93 -3.46
N PHE A 318 18.57 1.40 -2.25
CA PHE A 318 18.26 2.12 -1.02
C PHE A 318 19.21 3.30 -0.73
N VAL A 319 20.47 3.25 -1.18
CA VAL A 319 21.38 4.41 -1.13
C VAL A 319 20.89 5.54 -2.04
N GLU A 320 20.46 5.22 -3.27
CA GLU A 320 19.85 6.21 -4.17
C GLU A 320 18.57 6.79 -3.57
N LYS A 321 17.71 5.93 -3.02
CA LYS A 321 16.47 6.34 -2.36
C LYS A 321 16.72 7.28 -1.18
N ASP A 322 17.69 6.98 -0.34
CA ASP A 322 18.05 7.79 0.82
C ASP A 322 18.56 9.19 0.43
N LYS A 323 19.38 9.26 -0.65
CA LYS A 323 19.83 10.54 -1.23
C LYS A 323 18.66 11.35 -1.80
N ARG A 324 17.71 10.68 -2.47
CA ARG A 324 16.51 11.33 -3.00
C ARG A 324 15.62 11.88 -1.89
N MET A 325 15.48 11.17 -0.78
CA MET A 325 14.81 11.68 0.41
C MET A 325 15.52 12.92 0.98
N ALA A 326 16.86 12.92 1.03
CA ALA A 326 17.61 14.10 1.46
C ALA A 326 17.30 15.33 0.58
N LYS A 327 17.26 15.13 -0.74
CA LYS A 327 16.88 16.18 -1.71
C LYS A 327 15.43 16.62 -1.56
N TYR A 328 14.52 15.70 -1.29
CA TYR A 328 13.13 16.05 -0.97
C TYR A 328 13.05 16.99 0.24
N TYR A 329 13.78 16.72 1.32
CA TYR A 329 13.76 17.59 2.50
C TYR A 329 14.44 18.94 2.28
N GLU A 330 15.39 19.02 1.34
CA GLU A 330 16.02 20.28 0.91
C GLU A 330 15.07 21.15 0.07
N LEU A 331 14.35 20.53 -0.88
CA LEU A 331 13.56 21.23 -1.91
C LEU A 331 12.06 21.34 -1.59
N GLY A 332 11.53 20.46 -0.73
CA GLY A 332 10.10 20.31 -0.46
C GLY A 332 9.31 19.57 -1.55
N HIS A 333 10.00 19.01 -2.54
CA HIS A 333 9.43 18.18 -3.59
C HIS A 333 10.47 17.19 -4.12
N PHE A 334 10.01 16.12 -4.77
CA PHE A 334 10.92 15.27 -5.54
C PHE A 334 11.44 16.01 -6.78
N PRO A 335 12.58 15.58 -7.36
CA PRO A 335 13.26 16.29 -8.43
C PRO A 335 12.32 16.65 -9.58
N ARG A 336 12.46 17.88 -10.11
CA ARG A 336 11.73 18.34 -11.29
C ARG A 336 12.52 18.21 -12.57
N ASP A 337 13.83 18.13 -12.44
CA ASP A 337 14.77 17.83 -13.52
C ASP A 337 16.00 17.09 -12.95
N SER A 338 16.85 16.60 -13.85
CA SER A 338 18.06 15.85 -13.50
C SER A 338 19.12 16.62 -12.70
N THR A 339 19.01 17.94 -12.54
CA THR A 339 20.02 18.73 -11.78
C THR A 339 19.78 18.67 -10.27
N GLU A 340 18.58 18.28 -9.85
CA GLU A 340 18.17 18.23 -8.45
C GLU A 340 18.44 16.86 -7.79
N ASP A 341 18.74 15.81 -8.57
CA ASP A 341 19.05 14.47 -8.09
C ASP A 341 20.09 13.77 -8.96
N ASP A 342 21.27 13.56 -8.38
CA ASP A 342 22.43 12.92 -9.03
C ASP A 342 22.17 11.46 -9.46
N SER A 343 21.11 10.82 -8.97
CA SER A 343 20.70 9.49 -9.43
C SER A 343 20.00 9.51 -10.79
N ILE A 344 19.63 10.70 -11.27
CA ILE A 344 19.01 10.94 -12.57
C ILE A 344 20.13 11.43 -13.53
N PRO A 345 20.34 10.78 -14.69
CA PRO A 345 21.38 11.22 -15.62
C PRO A 345 21.18 12.67 -16.07
N GLN A 346 22.24 13.49 -16.06
CA GLN A 346 22.17 14.91 -16.43
C GLN A 346 21.52 15.15 -17.80
N GLY A 347 20.64 16.14 -17.87
CA GLY A 347 19.85 16.47 -19.07
C GLY A 347 18.62 15.59 -19.27
N SER A 348 18.37 14.62 -18.38
CA SER A 348 17.17 13.77 -18.46
C SER A 348 15.93 14.51 -17.94
N PRO A 349 14.79 14.43 -18.65
CA PRO A 349 13.54 15.00 -18.18
C PRO A 349 12.97 14.16 -17.03
N VAL A 350 12.28 14.82 -16.10
CA VAL A 350 11.51 14.19 -15.04
C VAL A 350 10.03 14.49 -15.26
N MET A 351 9.20 13.46 -15.13
CA MET A 351 7.77 13.55 -15.36
C MET A 351 7.04 13.89 -14.07
N GLN A 352 5.92 14.61 -14.15
CA GLN A 352 5.14 15.01 -12.98
C GLN A 352 3.64 14.98 -13.24
N VAL A 353 2.90 14.38 -12.30
CA VAL A 353 1.44 14.32 -12.33
C VAL A 353 0.93 14.57 -10.93
N ALA A 354 -0.10 15.41 -10.79
CA ALA A 354 -0.75 15.62 -9.52
C ALA A 354 -2.24 15.27 -9.60
N LYS A 355 -2.74 14.48 -8.65
CA LYS A 355 -4.14 14.06 -8.60
C LYS A 355 -4.61 13.94 -7.13
N PRO A 356 -5.88 14.26 -6.81
CA PRO A 356 -6.43 13.92 -5.51
C PRO A 356 -6.31 12.42 -5.21
N ALA A 357 -6.05 12.04 -3.95
CA ALA A 357 -6.11 10.65 -3.47
C ALA A 357 -7.58 10.20 -3.30
N ALA A 358 -8.39 10.42 -4.33
CA ALA A 358 -9.83 10.24 -4.32
C ALA A 358 -10.31 9.64 -5.65
N ALA A 359 -11.42 8.90 -5.60
CA ALA A 359 -12.11 8.43 -6.79
C ALA A 359 -12.91 9.56 -7.45
N ASP A 360 -12.84 9.67 -8.78
CA ASP A 360 -13.53 10.71 -9.54
C ASP A 360 -15.07 10.63 -9.34
N ASN A 361 -15.61 9.41 -9.21
CA ASN A 361 -17.04 9.14 -9.00
C ASN A 361 -17.31 8.39 -7.67
N LEU A 362 -16.61 8.76 -6.61
CA LEU A 362 -16.64 8.06 -5.32
C LEU A 362 -18.06 7.75 -4.79
N PRO A 363 -19.05 8.67 -4.79
CA PRO A 363 -20.38 8.36 -4.28
C PRO A 363 -21.07 7.25 -5.07
N LEU A 364 -20.92 7.24 -6.40
CA LEU A 364 -21.50 6.21 -7.26
C LEU A 364 -20.83 4.85 -7.03
N GLU A 365 -19.52 4.81 -6.89
CA GLU A 365 -18.79 3.58 -6.56
C GLU A 365 -19.22 3.01 -5.21
N MET A 366 -19.38 3.86 -4.20
CA MET A 366 -19.89 3.46 -2.88
C MET A 366 -21.32 2.91 -2.97
N LEU A 367 -22.22 3.59 -3.70
CA LEU A 367 -23.59 3.11 -3.90
C LEU A 367 -23.62 1.76 -4.62
N TRP A 368 -22.79 1.59 -5.65
CA TRP A 368 -22.66 0.35 -6.40
C TRP A 368 -22.11 -0.79 -5.54
N MET A 369 -21.10 -0.53 -4.73
CA MET A 369 -20.57 -1.47 -3.74
C MET A 369 -21.65 -1.93 -2.75
N TRP A 370 -22.43 -0.99 -2.20
CA TRP A 370 -23.53 -1.33 -1.28
C TRP A 370 -24.67 -2.11 -1.97
N ALA A 371 -24.98 -1.81 -3.23
CA ALA A 371 -25.93 -2.60 -4.00
C ALA A 371 -25.45 -4.07 -4.16
N GLN A 372 -24.15 -4.28 -4.37
CA GLN A 372 -23.56 -5.62 -4.42
C GLN A 372 -23.60 -6.32 -3.06
N PHE A 373 -23.31 -5.61 -1.96
CA PHE A 373 -23.46 -6.17 -0.61
C PHE A 373 -24.89 -6.65 -0.35
N ILE A 374 -25.89 -5.84 -0.69
CA ILE A 374 -27.31 -6.18 -0.53
C ILE A 374 -27.67 -7.39 -1.39
N ALA A 375 -27.22 -7.44 -2.64
CA ALA A 375 -27.48 -8.54 -3.56
C ALA A 375 -26.88 -9.89 -3.08
N ILE A 376 -25.80 -9.85 -2.28
CA ILE A 376 -25.20 -11.04 -1.68
C ILE A 376 -25.88 -11.40 -0.36
N MET A 377 -26.01 -10.42 0.53
CA MET A 377 -26.43 -10.65 1.91
C MET A 377 -27.91 -10.96 2.03
N LEU A 378 -28.79 -10.39 1.20
CA LEU A 378 -30.22 -10.68 1.25
C LEU A 378 -30.52 -12.16 0.91
N PRO A 379 -30.06 -12.73 -0.22
CA PRO A 379 -30.26 -14.17 -0.47
C PRO A 379 -29.58 -15.05 0.58
N ALA A 380 -28.34 -14.72 0.98
CA ALA A 380 -27.62 -15.46 2.01
C ALA A 380 -28.43 -15.52 3.33
N TRP A 381 -28.98 -14.39 3.77
CA TRP A 381 -29.84 -14.34 4.96
C TRP A 381 -31.04 -15.28 4.87
N HIS A 382 -31.73 -15.34 3.72
CA HIS A 382 -32.86 -16.25 3.54
C HIS A 382 -32.44 -17.72 3.57
N VAL A 383 -31.33 -18.07 2.89
CA VAL A 383 -30.81 -19.44 2.84
C VAL A 383 -30.33 -19.90 4.22
N TYR A 384 -29.50 -19.11 4.88
CA TYR A 384 -28.96 -19.47 6.20
C TYR A 384 -30.03 -19.42 7.29
N GLY A 385 -30.96 -18.47 7.22
CA GLY A 385 -32.08 -18.37 8.14
C GLY A 385 -33.00 -19.60 8.07
N THR A 386 -33.39 -20.02 6.86
CA THR A 386 -34.21 -21.22 6.67
C THR A 386 -33.49 -22.49 7.12
N ALA A 387 -32.19 -22.62 6.83
CA ALA A 387 -31.38 -23.75 7.29
C ALA A 387 -31.28 -23.81 8.83
N LEU A 388 -31.02 -22.67 9.49
CA LEU A 388 -30.96 -22.58 10.95
C LEU A 388 -32.31 -22.90 11.60
N SER A 389 -33.42 -22.40 11.03
CA SER A 389 -34.76 -22.74 11.51
C SER A 389 -35.04 -24.24 11.38
N ALA A 390 -34.71 -24.84 10.23
CA ALA A 390 -34.87 -26.29 10.03
C ALA A 390 -34.02 -27.12 10.99
N MET A 391 -32.76 -26.72 11.23
CA MET A 391 -31.89 -27.36 12.22
C MET A 391 -32.44 -27.23 13.64
N ALA A 392 -32.91 -26.05 14.03
CA ALA A 392 -33.51 -25.83 15.34
C ALA A 392 -34.76 -26.70 15.54
N SER A 393 -35.63 -26.79 14.53
CA SER A 393 -36.79 -27.67 14.54
C SER A 393 -36.40 -29.16 14.65
N ALA A 394 -35.36 -29.58 13.92
CA ALA A 394 -34.86 -30.95 13.98
C ALA A 394 -34.26 -31.29 15.36
N VAL A 395 -33.48 -30.38 15.95
CA VAL A 395 -32.95 -30.54 17.31
C VAL A 395 -34.09 -30.61 18.32
N SER A 396 -35.09 -29.71 18.24
CA SER A 396 -36.24 -29.75 19.14
C SER A 396 -37.14 -30.99 18.98
N ALA A 397 -37.02 -31.74 17.89
CA ALA A 397 -37.74 -32.99 17.69
C ALA A 397 -37.01 -34.22 18.27
N ILE A 398 -35.72 -34.06 18.64
CA ILE A 398 -34.86 -35.12 19.20
C ILE A 398 -34.85 -35.07 20.74
N TRP A 399 -35.18 -33.92 21.33
CA TRP A 399 -35.35 -33.71 22.77
C TRP A 399 -36.84 -33.64 23.12
#